data_AF-A0A3N9NEB1-F1
#
_entry.id   AF-A0A3N9NEB1-F1
#
_cell.length_a   1.000
_cell.length_b   1.000
_cell.length_c   1.000
_cell.angle_alpha   90.00
_cell.angle_beta   90.00
_cell.angle_gamma   90.00
#
_symmetry.space_group_name_H-M   'P 1'
#
loop_
_entity.id
_entity.type
_entity.pdbx_description
1 polymer ?
#
loop_
_entity_poly.entity_id
_entity_poly.type
_entity_poly.pdbx_seq_one_letter_code
_entity_poly.pdbx_strand_id
1 'polypeptide(L)' 'MTEIATLQLDLQAFEEKYHHTSADFYTQFTQGEIDDCEDYILWAGLYELLIENQKRLKNPQ' A
#
# COMPACT_ATOMS: atom_id res chain seq x y z
N MET A 1 2.69 -12.90 -15.01
CA MET A 1 3.12 -12.52 -13.66
C MET A 1 2.34 -11.25 -13.33
N THR A 2 1.48 -11.29 -12.32
CA THR A 2 0.48 -10.23 -12.04
C THR A 2 1.11 -9.12 -11.21
N GLU A 3 1.11 -7.87 -11.70
CA GLU A 3 1.62 -6.66 -11.01
C GLU A 3 1.13 -6.53 -9.55
N ILE A 4 -0.12 -6.92 -9.29
CA ILE A 4 -0.72 -6.91 -7.94
C ILE A 4 0.03 -7.83 -6.97
N ALA A 5 0.51 -8.99 -7.43
CA ALA A 5 1.21 -9.94 -6.55
C ALA A 5 2.56 -9.39 -6.09
N THR A 6 3.26 -8.64 -6.96
CA THR A 6 4.49 -7.93 -6.59
C THR A 6 4.19 -6.86 -5.55
N LEU A 7 3.17 -6.02 -5.79
CA LEU A 7 2.75 -5.00 -4.84
C LEU A 7 2.38 -5.59 -3.47
N GLN A 8 1.67 -6.72 -3.42
CA GLN A 8 1.35 -7.39 -2.15
C GLN A 8 2.59 -7.87 -1.41
N LEU A 9 3.59 -8.39 -2.12
CA LEU A 9 4.84 -8.85 -1.50
C LEU A 9 5.65 -7.66 -0.94
N ASP A 10 5.75 -6.56 -1.69
CA ASP A 10 6.40 -5.34 -1.20
C ASP A 10 5.67 -4.80 0.04
N LEU A 11 4.34 -4.72 0.00
CA LEU A 11 3.52 -4.31 1.14
C LEU A 11 3.73 -5.22 2.35
N GLN A 12 3.74 -6.53 2.15
CA GLN A 12 3.95 -7.50 3.22
C GLN A 12 5.33 -7.33 3.89
N ALA A 13 6.37 -7.01 3.12
CA ALA A 13 7.69 -6.71 3.67
C ALA A 13 7.67 -5.48 4.59
N PHE A 14 6.88 -4.45 4.23
CA PHE A 14 6.66 -3.29 5.11
C PHE A 14 5.81 -3.64 6.33
N GLU A 15 4.77 -4.46 6.18
CA GLU A 15 3.92 -4.91 7.28
C GLU A 15 4.72 -5.70 8.33
N GLU A 16 5.63 -6.57 7.87
CA GLU A 16 6.54 -7.30 8.76
C GLU A 16 7.62 -6.38 9.37
N LYS A 17 8.16 -5.42 8.60
CA LYS A 17 9.19 -4.48 9.08
C LYS A 17 8.64 -3.54 10.16
N TYR A 18 7.44 -3.02 9.96
CA TYR A 18 6.82 -2.03 10.84
C TYR A 18 5.83 -2.64 11.83
N HIS A 19 5.55 -3.95 11.75
CA HIS A 19 4.53 -4.63 12.54
C HIS A 19 3.15 -3.93 12.47
N HIS A 20 2.86 -3.29 11.33
CA HIS A 20 1.67 -2.49 11.12
C HIS A 20 1.00 -2.92 9.82
N THR A 21 -0.32 -3.02 9.79
CA THR A 21 -1.04 -3.32 8.55
C THR A 21 -1.03 -2.12 7.61
N SER A 22 -0.83 -2.38 6.31
CA SER A 22 -0.78 -1.34 5.27
C SER A 22 -2.08 -0.53 5.22
N ALA A 23 -3.21 -1.15 5.51
CA ALA A 23 -4.52 -0.49 5.56
C ALA A 23 -4.62 0.53 6.71
N ASP A 24 -4.09 0.18 7.88
CA ASP A 24 -4.13 1.05 9.06
C ASP A 24 -3.12 2.18 8.91
N PHE A 25 -1.90 1.84 8.48
CA PHE A 25 -0.87 2.78 8.08
C PHE A 25 -1.38 3.80 7.05
N TYR A 26 -2.02 3.35 5.96
CA TYR A 26 -2.54 4.24 4.92
C TYR A 26 -3.65 5.16 5.46
N THR A 27 -4.46 4.68 6.40
CA THR A 27 -5.50 5.48 7.05
C THR A 27 -4.90 6.58 7.93
N GLN A 28 -3.83 6.28 8.67
CA GLN A 28 -3.12 7.29 9.48
C GLN A 28 -2.30 8.25 8.61
N PHE A 29 -1.67 7.76 7.53
CA PHE A 29 -0.93 8.56 6.55
C PHE A 29 -1.84 9.57 5.84
N THR A 30 -3.03 9.15 5.40
CA THR A 30 -4.02 10.05 4.78
C THR A 30 -4.64 11.05 5.76
N GLN A 31 -4.61 10.76 7.06
CA GLN A 31 -5.01 11.69 8.12
C GLN A 31 -3.91 12.69 8.50
N GLY A 32 -2.67 12.50 8.01
CA GLY A 32 -1.51 13.31 8.38
C GLY A 32 -1.00 13.02 9.80
N GLU A 33 -1.29 11.83 10.33
CA GLU A 33 -0.80 11.37 11.65
C GLU A 33 0.59 10.72 11.57
N ILE A 34 1.00 10.29 10.37
CA ILE A 34 2.28 9.63 10.14
C ILE A 34 3.27 10.60 9.50
N ASP A 35 4.51 10.49 9.95
CA ASP A 35 5.64 11.27 9.44
C ASP A 35 5.85 11.00 7.94
N ASP A 36 6.13 12.04 7.16
CA ASP A 36 6.37 11.95 5.72
C ASP A 36 7.78 11.40 5.39
N CYS A 37 8.18 10.31 6.06
CA CYS A 37 9.42 9.62 5.74
C CYS A 37 9.33 8.93 4.37
N GLU A 38 10.45 8.86 3.65
CA GLU A 38 10.52 8.24 2.32
C GLU A 38 9.96 6.81 2.29
N ASP A 39 10.25 5.99 3.30
CA ASP A 39 9.68 4.64 3.44
C ASP A 39 8.14 4.67 3.50
N TYR A 40 7.56 5.63 4.21
CA TYR A 40 6.12 5.75 4.42
C TYR A 40 5.41 6.28 3.17
N ILE A 41 6.00 7.28 2.50
CA ILE A 41 5.51 7.77 1.20
C ILE A 41 5.52 6.63 0.17
N LEU A 42 6.61 5.84 0.12
CA LEU A 42 6.71 4.70 -0.77
C LEU A 42 5.66 3.63 -0.44
N TRP A 43 5.49 3.29 0.84
CA TRP A 43 4.51 2.31 1.30
C TRP A 43 3.08 2.74 0.94
N ALA A 44 2.72 4.00 1.17
CA ALA A 44 1.40 4.53 0.83
C ALA A 44 1.14 4.47 -0.68
N GLY A 45 2.14 4.84 -1.50
CA GLY A 45 2.04 4.77 -2.96
C GLY A 45 1.84 3.34 -3.48
N LEU A 46 2.56 2.35 -2.91
CA LEU A 46 2.40 0.93 -3.26
C LEU A 46 0.99 0.42 -2.91
N TYR A 47 0.47 0.83 -1.76
CA TYR A 47 -0.87 0.43 -1.31
C TYR A 47 -1.97 1.05 -2.19
N GLU A 48 -1.82 2.31 -2.56
CA GLU A 48 -2.72 3.00 -3.48
C GLU A 48 -2.76 2.33 -4.85
N LEU A 49 -1.59 2.07 -5.44
CA LEU A 49 -1.43 1.34 -6.71
C LEU A 49 -2.09 -0.04 -6.67
N LEU A 50 -1.96 -0.76 -5.55
CA LEU A 50 -2.60 -2.06 -5.37
C LEU A 50 -4.13 -1.92 -5.46
N ILE A 51 -4.71 -0.98 -4.72
CA ILE A 51 -6.16 -0.76 -4.69
C ILE A 51 -6.67 -0.35 -6.08
N GLU A 52 -5.97 0.54 -6.77
CA GLU A 52 -6.33 0.95 -8.13
C GLU A 52 -6.31 -0.24 -9.10
N ASN A 53 -5.25 -1.04 -9.08
CA ASN A 53 -5.16 -2.23 -9.91
C ASN A 53 -6.27 -3.25 -9.60
N GLN A 54 -6.58 -3.47 -8.32
CA GLN A 54 -7.69 -4.34 -7.92
C GLN A 54 -9.05 -3.81 -8.39
N LYS A 55 -9.29 -2.50 -8.30
CA LYS A 55 -10.51 -1.86 -8.81
C LYS A 55 -10.64 -2.04 -10.32
N ARG A 56 -9.54 -1.84 -11.07
CA ARG A 56 -9.50 -2.06 -12.53
C ARG A 56 -9.79 -3.51 -12.91
N LEU A 57 -9.28 -4.47 -12.16
CA LEU A 57 -9.58 -5.90 -12.40
C LEU A 57 -11.03 -6.27 -12.07
N LYS A 58 -11.61 -5.68 -11.01
CA LYS A 58 -13.02 -5.94 -10.65
C LYS A 58 -14.01 -5.27 -11.59
N ASN A 59 -13.63 -4.15 -12.20
CA ASN A 59 -14.48 -3.41 -13.11
C ASN A 59 -13.77 -3.24 -14.46
N PRO A 60 -13.62 -4.33 -15.25
CA PRO A 60 -13.14 -4.21 -16.62
C PRO A 60 -14.18 -3.41 -17.39
N GLN A 61 -13.83 -2.17 -17.74
CA GLN A 61 -14.63 -1.32 -18.63
C GLN A 61 -14.67 -1.92 -20.03
#